data_AF-A0A8T3T9J4-F1
#
_entry.id   AF-A0A8T3T9J4-F1
#
_cell.length_a   1.000
_cell.length_b   1.000
_cell.length_c   1.000
_cell.angle_alpha   90.00
_cell.angle_beta   90.00
_cell.angle_gamma   90.00
#
_symmetry.space_group_name_H-M   'P 1'
#
loop_
_entity.id
_entity.type
_entity.pdbx_description
1 polymer ?
#
loop_
_entity_poly.entity_id
_entity_poly.type
_entity_poly.pdbx_seq_one_letter_code
_entity_poly.pdbx_strand_id
1 'polypeptide(L)'
;MSDERRLPQTTAPAETRPERTTVPAAPPERRTTEIDKQRVPMAAKPYRLLALVKQDAVVRVQKEPDDTVLTWPHLLSIEFFAAGMISVFLLLMGIFVNAPLEELANGNVTPAVAKAPWYFVGLQELLAYFHPTVAGVLAPTLVLVGAALVPYIDRGPRGDGGSSRPSDRKAGVLLFSLFAITGLVLTFLGAFFRGPGYAFALPWVSGLHFAL
;
A
#
# COMPACT_ATOMS: atom_id res chain seq x y z
N MET A 1 5.69 106.03 -6.04
CA MET A 1 6.26 106.75 -7.20
C MET A 1 7.46 105.95 -7.64
N SER A 2 7.57 105.29 -8.79
CA SER A 2 6.74 105.11 -9.99
C SER A 2 7.41 103.92 -10.71
N ASP A 3 6.69 102.85 -11.05
CA ASP A 3 6.14 102.58 -12.39
C ASP A 3 7.18 102.16 -13.46
N GLU A 4 6.68 101.41 -14.43
CA GLU A 4 7.28 100.97 -15.71
C GLU A 4 7.60 99.47 -15.86
N ARG A 5 6.50 98.78 -16.18
CA ARG A 5 6.36 97.55 -16.95
C ARG A 5 7.13 97.60 -18.29
N ARG A 6 7.60 96.44 -18.78
CA ARG A 6 7.50 96.06 -20.20
C ARG A 6 7.13 94.57 -20.35
N LEU A 7 6.25 94.37 -21.33
CA LEU A 7 5.43 93.22 -21.77
C LEU A 7 6.24 92.24 -22.68
N PRO A 8 5.64 91.32 -23.49
CA PRO A 8 4.74 90.17 -23.20
C PRO A 8 5.11 88.84 -23.94
N GLN A 9 4.53 87.73 -23.44
CA GLN A 9 3.95 86.49 -24.04
C GLN A 9 4.35 85.84 -25.40
N THR A 10 4.06 84.52 -25.46
CA THR A 10 3.64 83.66 -26.63
C THR A 10 4.77 82.73 -27.14
N THR A 11 4.70 81.38 -27.27
CA THR A 11 3.66 80.32 -27.42
C THR A 11 4.37 78.95 -27.28
N ALA A 12 3.92 77.97 -26.48
CA ALA A 12 3.08 76.78 -26.84
C ALA A 12 3.86 75.60 -27.53
N PRO A 13 3.31 74.36 -27.66
CA PRO A 13 3.53 73.20 -26.75
C PRO A 13 3.87 71.86 -27.49
N ALA A 14 4.16 70.76 -26.76
CA ALA A 14 3.91 69.32 -27.11
C ALA A 14 4.79 68.37 -26.24
N GLU A 15 4.22 67.57 -25.32
CA GLU A 15 3.97 66.10 -25.44
C GLU A 15 5.16 65.29 -24.83
N THR A 16 5.07 64.19 -24.05
CA THR A 16 4.17 63.02 -24.03
C THR A 16 4.37 62.18 -22.74
N ARG A 17 3.30 61.49 -22.29
CA ARG A 17 3.24 60.09 -21.77
C ARG A 17 2.76 59.87 -20.30
N PRO A 18 1.75 58.98 -20.06
CA PRO A 18 0.89 59.03 -18.88
C PRO A 18 1.39 58.22 -17.67
N GLU A 19 1.00 58.71 -16.50
CA GLU A 19 1.21 58.13 -15.17
C GLU A 19 0.29 56.93 -14.92
N ARG A 20 0.83 55.90 -14.26
CA ARG A 20 0.27 54.56 -14.12
C ARG A 20 -0.89 54.55 -13.11
N THR A 21 -2.10 54.22 -13.56
CA THR A 21 -3.27 53.93 -12.71
C THR A 21 -2.98 52.78 -11.73
N THR A 22 -3.14 53.01 -10.43
CA THR A 22 -3.31 51.95 -9.43
C THR A 22 -4.66 52.11 -8.74
N VAL A 23 -5.52 51.11 -8.92
CA VAL A 23 -6.83 50.97 -8.28
C VAL A 23 -6.64 50.75 -6.75
N PRO A 24 -7.45 51.33 -5.85
CA PRO A 24 -7.36 51.05 -4.42
C PRO A 24 -7.90 49.66 -4.09
N ALA A 25 -7.14 48.87 -3.35
CA ALA A 25 -7.55 47.57 -2.83
C ALA A 25 -8.53 47.73 -1.65
N ALA A 26 -9.66 47.02 -1.70
CA ALA A 26 -10.64 46.95 -0.62
C ALA A 26 -10.08 46.18 0.60
N PRO A 27 -10.53 46.49 1.84
CA PRO A 27 -10.07 45.79 3.05
C PRO A 27 -10.66 44.37 3.12
N PRO A 28 -9.92 43.35 3.61
CA PRO A 28 -10.50 42.03 3.80
C PRO A 28 -11.45 42.01 5.01
N GLU A 29 -12.68 41.57 4.79
CA GLU A 29 -13.67 41.26 5.83
C GLU A 29 -13.08 40.31 6.89
N ARG A 30 -13.02 40.77 8.14
CA ARG A 30 -12.74 39.90 9.29
C ARG A 30 -13.95 39.00 9.53
N ARG A 31 -13.81 37.71 9.22
CA ARG A 31 -14.75 36.67 9.63
C ARG A 31 -14.68 36.50 11.15
N THR A 32 -15.65 37.06 11.87
CA THR A 32 -15.81 36.90 13.32
C THR A 32 -16.16 35.45 13.64
N THR A 33 -15.20 34.67 14.13
CA THR A 33 -15.46 33.33 14.69
C THR A 33 -16.14 33.48 16.06
N GLU A 34 -17.10 32.60 16.34
CA GLU A 34 -17.95 32.52 17.55
C GLU A 34 -17.17 32.50 18.89
N ILE A 35 -15.86 32.27 18.83
CA ILE A 35 -14.91 32.37 19.95
C ILE A 35 -14.80 33.80 20.53
N ASP A 36 -15.19 34.85 19.80
CA ASP A 36 -15.11 36.24 20.30
C ASP A 36 -16.21 36.61 21.31
N LYS A 37 -17.28 35.79 21.45
CA LYS A 37 -18.40 36.09 22.36
C LYS A 37 -18.15 35.73 23.83
N GLN A 38 -17.07 35.03 24.16
CA GLN A 38 -16.75 34.65 25.54
C GLN A 38 -15.54 35.42 26.08
N ARG A 39 -15.57 36.76 25.94
CA ARG A 39 -14.59 37.63 26.57
C ARG A 39 -15.00 37.88 28.02
N VAL A 40 -14.59 36.97 28.91
CA VAL A 40 -14.68 37.16 30.36
C VAL A 40 -13.85 38.40 30.72
N PRO A 41 -14.36 39.36 31.53
CA PRO A 41 -13.60 40.54 31.90
C PRO A 41 -12.48 40.15 32.88
N MET A 42 -11.33 39.75 32.35
CA MET A 42 -10.13 39.52 33.14
C MET A 42 -9.51 40.88 33.45
N ALA A 43 -9.81 41.41 34.65
CA ALA A 43 -9.04 42.48 35.27
C ALA A 43 -7.55 42.10 35.20
N ALA A 44 -6.72 42.99 34.65
CA ALA A 44 -5.31 42.76 34.40
C ALA A 44 -4.54 42.59 35.72
N LYS A 45 -4.49 41.35 36.23
CA LYS A 45 -3.55 40.95 37.26
C LYS A 45 -2.19 40.70 36.59
N PRO A 46 -1.07 41.25 37.11
CA PRO A 46 0.25 40.96 36.57
C PRO A 46 0.63 39.52 36.97
N TYR A 47 0.45 38.58 36.05
CA TYR A 47 0.91 37.22 36.22
C TYR A 47 2.41 37.14 35.87
N ARG A 48 3.24 36.72 36.84
CA ARG A 48 4.66 36.42 36.62
C ARG A 48 4.78 34.99 36.11
N LEU A 49 5.35 34.79 34.92
CA LEU A 49 5.67 33.48 34.37
C LEU A 49 6.70 32.80 35.28
N LEU A 50 6.28 31.81 36.08
CA LEU A 50 7.16 31.08 36.99
C LEU A 50 7.90 29.93 36.28
N ALA A 51 7.30 29.35 35.24
CA ALA A 51 7.97 28.43 34.33
C ALA A 51 7.19 28.34 33.01
N LEU A 52 7.89 28.53 31.89
CA LEU A 52 7.40 28.11 30.58
C LEU A 52 7.83 26.65 30.40
N VAL A 53 7.01 25.73 30.90
CA VAL A 53 7.15 24.32 30.52
C VAL A 53 6.65 24.23 29.10
N LYS A 54 7.57 23.98 28.16
CA LYS A 54 7.23 23.53 26.82
C LYS A 54 6.56 22.18 27.00
N GLN A 55 5.24 22.17 27.11
CA GLN A 55 4.49 20.92 26.94
C GLN A 55 4.84 20.47 25.53
N ASP A 56 5.76 19.53 25.41
CA ASP A 56 5.76 18.63 24.27
C ASP A 56 4.39 17.98 24.35
N ALA A 57 3.52 18.54 23.53
CA ALA A 57 2.15 18.16 23.40
C ALA A 57 2.14 16.64 23.17
N VAL A 58 1.86 15.90 24.23
CA VAL A 58 1.07 14.67 24.11
C VAL A 58 -0.37 15.10 23.76
N VAL A 59 -0.50 15.95 22.73
CA VAL A 59 -1.69 16.00 21.92
C VAL A 59 -1.67 14.64 21.28
N ARG A 60 -2.41 13.70 21.89
CA ARG A 60 -2.92 12.58 21.15
C ARG A 60 -3.52 13.20 19.90
N VAL A 61 -2.81 13.05 18.78
CA VAL A 61 -3.38 13.24 17.46
C VAL A 61 -4.69 12.50 17.55
N GLN A 62 -5.81 13.23 17.48
CA GLN A 62 -7.12 12.61 17.51
C GLN A 62 -7.10 11.63 16.34
N LYS A 63 -6.91 10.35 16.65
CA LYS A 63 -7.14 9.29 15.68
C LYS A 63 -8.59 9.49 15.27
N GLU A 64 -8.83 9.63 13.96
CA GLU A 64 -10.20 9.64 13.46
C GLU A 64 -10.95 8.48 14.14
N PRO A 65 -12.20 8.67 14.59
CA PRO A 65 -12.96 7.59 15.19
C PRO A 65 -12.91 6.39 14.24
N ASP A 66 -12.20 5.32 14.63
CA ASP A 66 -12.12 4.12 13.80
C ASP A 66 -13.56 3.61 13.66
N ASP A 67 -14.02 3.38 12.43
CA ASP A 67 -15.34 2.85 12.11
C ASP A 67 -15.42 1.36 12.50
N THR A 68 -15.41 1.10 13.80
CA THR A 68 -15.37 -0.25 14.38
C THR A 68 -16.75 -0.67 14.84
N VAL A 69 -17.14 -1.88 14.46
CA VAL A 69 -18.35 -2.55 14.96
C VAL A 69 -17.98 -3.63 15.98
N LEU A 70 -18.93 -3.97 16.86
CA LEU A 70 -18.74 -5.05 17.82
C LEU A 70 -18.52 -6.39 17.10
N THR A 71 -17.46 -7.11 17.49
CA THR A 71 -17.08 -8.43 16.92
C THR A 71 -18.25 -9.40 16.97
N TRP A 72 -18.99 -9.40 18.08
CA TRP A 72 -20.24 -10.10 18.24
C TRP A 72 -21.41 -9.09 18.12
N PRO A 73 -22.46 -9.35 17.33
CA PRO A 73 -22.69 -10.51 16.45
C PRO A 73 -22.16 -10.34 15.01
N HIS A 74 -21.63 -9.16 14.65
CA HIS A 74 -21.49 -8.76 13.24
C HIS A 74 -20.42 -9.57 12.51
N LEU A 75 -19.19 -9.58 13.04
CA LEU A 75 -18.07 -10.26 12.39
C LEU A 75 -18.22 -11.79 12.50
N LEU A 76 -18.57 -12.29 13.69
CA LEU A 76 -18.63 -13.73 13.94
C LEU A 76 -19.72 -14.43 13.11
N SER A 77 -20.86 -13.78 12.85
CA SER A 77 -21.90 -14.35 12.00
C SER A 77 -21.46 -14.50 10.53
N ILE A 78 -20.76 -13.51 9.99
CA ILE A 78 -20.23 -13.54 8.62
C ILE A 78 -19.15 -14.61 8.48
N GLU A 79 -18.22 -14.69 9.44
CA GLU A 79 -17.15 -15.70 9.42
C GLU A 79 -17.70 -17.12 9.57
N PHE A 80 -18.66 -17.34 10.47
CA PHE A 80 -19.29 -18.64 10.63
C PHE A 80 -20.02 -19.08 9.36
N PHE A 81 -20.73 -18.16 8.70
CA PHE A 81 -21.38 -18.42 7.43
C PHE A 81 -20.36 -18.74 6.31
N ALA A 82 -19.28 -17.97 6.21
CA ALA A 82 -18.21 -18.23 5.24
C ALA A 82 -17.53 -19.59 5.47
N ALA A 83 -17.22 -19.93 6.73
CA ALA A 83 -16.66 -21.22 7.10
C ALA A 83 -17.63 -22.38 6.77
N GLY A 84 -18.91 -22.21 7.03
CA GLY A 84 -19.95 -23.17 6.65
C GLY A 84 -20.02 -23.38 5.14
N MET A 85 -20.02 -22.29 4.35
CA MET A 85 -20.01 -22.37 2.88
C MET A 85 -18.77 -23.08 2.34
N ILE A 86 -17.58 -22.75 2.84
CA ILE A 86 -16.32 -23.40 2.43
C ILE A 86 -16.35 -24.89 2.80
N SER A 87 -16.86 -25.24 3.98
CA SER A 87 -16.96 -26.64 4.42
C SER A 87 -17.89 -27.44 3.51
N VAL A 88 -19.08 -26.90 3.20
CA VAL A 88 -20.02 -27.52 2.26
C VAL A 88 -19.39 -27.65 0.87
N PHE A 89 -18.73 -26.60 0.38
CA PHE A 89 -18.03 -26.62 -0.89
C PHE A 89 -16.98 -27.74 -0.96
N LEU A 90 -16.12 -27.88 0.05
CA LEU A 90 -15.10 -28.92 0.09
C LEU A 90 -15.70 -30.32 0.17
N LEU A 91 -16.79 -30.51 0.92
CA LEU A 91 -17.50 -31.79 0.99
C LEU A 91 -18.13 -32.16 -0.36
N LEU A 92 -18.80 -31.21 -1.02
CA LEU A 92 -19.36 -31.43 -2.35
C LEU A 92 -18.25 -31.74 -3.36
N MET A 93 -17.14 -31.00 -3.32
CA MET A 93 -15.98 -31.26 -4.16
C MET A 93 -15.46 -32.69 -3.94
N GLY A 94 -15.32 -33.15 -2.70
CA GLY A 94 -14.87 -34.50 -2.39
C GLY A 94 -15.83 -35.62 -2.80
N ILE A 95 -17.14 -35.34 -2.87
CA ILE A 95 -18.15 -36.30 -3.35
C ILE A 95 -18.14 -36.39 -4.88
N PHE A 96 -17.96 -35.27 -5.58
CA PHE A 96 -18.04 -35.23 -7.04
C PHE A 96 -16.70 -35.41 -7.76
N VAL A 97 -15.58 -35.11 -7.10
CA VAL A 97 -14.23 -35.19 -7.67
C VAL A 97 -13.46 -36.28 -6.95
N ASN A 98 -13.38 -37.46 -7.59
CA ASN A 98 -12.57 -38.56 -7.08
C ASN A 98 -11.08 -38.20 -7.12
N ALA A 99 -10.36 -38.55 -6.06
CA ALA A 99 -8.92 -38.37 -6.01
C ALA A 99 -8.24 -39.31 -7.02
N PRO A 100 -7.37 -38.80 -7.90
CA PRO A 100 -6.58 -39.62 -8.80
C PRO A 100 -5.45 -40.31 -8.02
N LEU A 101 -5.74 -41.44 -7.38
CA LEU A 101 -4.75 -42.21 -6.63
C LEU A 101 -3.92 -43.09 -7.58
N GLU A 102 -2.59 -43.07 -7.40
CA GLU A 102 -1.66 -43.97 -8.10
C GLU A 102 -1.68 -45.39 -7.50
N GLU A 103 -0.94 -46.30 -8.13
CA GLU A 103 -0.72 -47.66 -7.61
C GLU A 103 -0.02 -47.64 -6.24
N LEU A 104 -0.10 -48.76 -5.51
CA LEU A 104 0.60 -48.92 -4.23
C LEU A 104 2.11 -48.69 -4.43
N ALA A 105 2.69 -47.91 -3.52
CA ALA A 105 4.09 -47.50 -3.62
C ALA A 105 5.04 -48.71 -3.72
N ASN A 106 5.87 -48.70 -4.76
CA ASN A 106 6.91 -49.71 -4.99
C ASN A 106 8.29 -49.03 -5.05
N GLY A 107 9.15 -49.30 -4.08
CA GLY A 107 10.50 -48.71 -4.01
C GLY A 107 11.44 -49.11 -5.15
N ASN A 108 11.11 -50.16 -5.92
CA ASN A 108 11.91 -50.59 -7.08
C ASN A 108 11.48 -49.92 -8.39
N VAL A 109 10.43 -49.12 -8.39
CA VAL A 109 9.89 -48.46 -9.59
C VAL A 109 9.73 -46.97 -9.33
N THR A 110 10.40 -46.14 -10.13
CA THR A 110 10.20 -44.69 -10.09
C THR A 110 9.16 -44.30 -11.16
N PRO A 111 8.06 -43.63 -10.78
CA PRO A 111 7.08 -43.14 -11.74
C PRO A 111 7.71 -42.22 -12.79
N ALA A 112 7.25 -42.31 -14.04
CA ALA A 112 7.78 -41.50 -15.13
C ALA A 112 7.45 -40.01 -15.00
N VAL A 113 6.34 -39.67 -14.32
CA VAL A 113 5.90 -38.28 -14.07
C VAL A 113 5.80 -38.08 -12.56
N ALA A 114 6.88 -37.62 -11.93
CA ALA A 114 6.90 -37.28 -10.51
C ALA A 114 6.78 -35.75 -10.33
N LYS A 115 5.56 -35.28 -10.05
CA LYS A 115 5.29 -33.87 -9.72
C LYS A 115 5.04 -33.73 -8.22
N ALA A 116 5.57 -32.66 -7.64
CA ALA A 116 5.27 -32.30 -6.26
C ALA A 116 3.80 -31.83 -6.14
N PRO A 117 3.23 -31.82 -4.93
CA PRO A 117 1.94 -31.18 -4.69
C PRO A 117 1.94 -29.72 -5.17
N TRP A 118 0.78 -29.21 -5.61
CA TRP A 118 0.65 -27.91 -6.29
C TRP A 118 1.29 -26.72 -5.54
N TYR A 119 1.29 -26.73 -4.21
CA TYR A 119 1.92 -25.70 -3.37
C TYR A 119 3.46 -25.76 -3.35
N PHE A 120 4.06 -26.88 -3.79
CA PHE A 120 5.49 -27.08 -3.96
C PHE A 120 5.95 -27.15 -5.43
N VAL A 121 5.04 -27.24 -6.40
CA VAL A 121 5.40 -27.31 -7.83
C VAL A 121 6.26 -26.13 -8.26
N GLY A 122 5.96 -24.91 -7.81
CA GLY A 122 6.79 -23.74 -8.12
C GLY A 122 8.22 -23.84 -7.56
N LEU A 123 8.38 -24.49 -6.40
CA LEU A 123 9.70 -24.77 -5.82
C LEU A 123 10.42 -25.88 -6.60
N GLN A 124 9.70 -26.91 -7.05
CA GLN A 124 10.24 -27.96 -7.92
C GLN A 124 10.71 -27.38 -9.26
N GLU A 125 9.99 -26.41 -9.81
CA GLU A 125 10.38 -25.72 -11.04
C GLU A 125 11.71 -24.96 -10.84
N LEU A 126 11.88 -24.31 -9.68
CA LEU A 126 13.14 -23.66 -9.32
C LEU A 126 14.30 -24.67 -9.20
N LEU A 127 14.03 -25.85 -8.63
CA LEU A 127 15.01 -26.94 -8.49
C LEU A 127 15.46 -27.52 -9.84
N ALA A 128 14.66 -27.39 -10.89
CA ALA A 128 15.06 -27.84 -12.23
C ALA A 128 16.13 -26.93 -12.88
N TYR A 129 16.29 -25.69 -12.41
CA TYR A 129 17.25 -24.73 -12.99
C TYR A 129 18.45 -24.45 -12.08
N PHE A 130 18.29 -24.54 -10.76
CA PHE A 130 19.33 -24.16 -9.81
C PHE A 130 19.83 -25.35 -8.98
N HIS A 131 21.05 -25.22 -8.44
CA HIS A 131 21.61 -26.21 -7.52
C HIS A 131 20.65 -26.44 -6.33
N PRO A 132 20.46 -27.69 -5.86
CA PRO A 132 19.50 -28.01 -4.80
C PRO A 132 19.64 -27.17 -3.52
N THR A 133 20.86 -26.81 -3.14
CA THR A 133 21.10 -25.93 -1.98
C THR A 133 20.52 -24.52 -2.18
N VAL A 134 20.61 -23.98 -3.40
CA VAL A 134 20.13 -22.63 -3.70
C VAL A 134 18.60 -22.62 -3.76
N ALA A 135 18.02 -23.50 -4.56
CA ALA A 135 16.57 -23.56 -4.75
C ALA A 135 15.84 -24.15 -3.54
N GLY A 136 16.35 -25.22 -2.95
CA GLY A 136 15.67 -25.97 -1.90
C GLY A 136 15.90 -25.45 -0.48
N VAL A 137 17.03 -24.79 -0.22
CA VAL A 137 17.38 -24.28 1.12
C VAL A 137 17.41 -22.76 1.13
N LEU A 138 18.32 -22.14 0.38
CA LEU A 138 18.55 -20.69 0.48
C LEU A 138 17.33 -19.86 0.09
N ALA A 139 16.66 -20.19 -1.03
CA ALA A 139 15.50 -19.43 -1.49
C ALA A 139 14.31 -19.49 -0.49
N PRO A 140 13.83 -20.66 -0.04
CA PRO A 140 12.80 -20.74 1.00
C PRO A 140 13.21 -20.06 2.31
N THR A 141 14.46 -20.25 2.76
CA THR A 141 14.95 -19.59 3.98
C THR A 141 14.94 -18.07 3.83
N LEU A 142 15.35 -17.53 2.68
CA LEU A 142 15.33 -16.09 2.42
C LEU A 142 13.91 -15.53 2.38
N VAL A 143 12.94 -16.27 1.82
CA VAL A 143 11.53 -15.88 1.82
C VAL A 143 10.98 -15.84 3.25
N LEU A 144 11.26 -16.87 4.07
CA LEU A 144 10.79 -16.93 5.46
C LEU A 144 11.42 -15.86 6.35
N VAL A 145 12.75 -15.69 6.27
CA VAL A 145 13.46 -14.65 7.01
C VAL A 145 13.04 -13.27 6.53
N GLY A 146 12.92 -13.06 5.22
CA GLY A 146 12.42 -11.82 4.63
C GLY A 146 11.03 -11.47 5.15
N ALA A 147 10.10 -12.43 5.16
CA ALA A 147 8.75 -12.26 5.71
C ALA A 147 8.77 -11.93 7.21
N ALA A 148 9.60 -12.61 8.01
CA ALA A 148 9.77 -12.33 9.43
C ALA A 148 10.37 -10.94 9.70
N LEU A 149 11.18 -10.42 8.77
CA LEU A 149 11.79 -9.10 8.86
C LEU A 149 10.88 -7.95 8.41
N VAL A 150 9.79 -8.22 7.68
CA VAL A 150 8.81 -7.21 7.22
C VAL A 150 8.39 -6.22 8.32
N PRO A 151 7.95 -6.64 9.54
CA PRO A 151 7.55 -5.69 10.59
C PRO A 151 8.69 -4.79 11.09
N TYR A 152 9.95 -5.18 10.88
CA TYR A 152 11.13 -4.42 11.32
C TYR A 152 11.65 -3.46 10.25
N ILE A 153 11.52 -3.83 8.97
CA ILE A 153 11.99 -3.04 7.83
C ILE A 153 10.93 -2.01 7.42
N ASP A 154 9.66 -2.40 7.39
CA ASP A 154 8.58 -1.57 6.86
C ASP A 154 7.80 -0.86 7.97
N ARG A 155 8.55 -0.08 8.76
CA ARG A 155 8.05 0.84 9.78
C ARG A 155 7.70 2.15 9.08
N GLY A 156 6.44 2.36 8.72
CA GLY A 156 6.06 3.52 7.91
C GLY A 156 6.39 4.89 8.56
N PRO A 157 6.10 6.01 7.87
CA PRO A 157 6.72 7.32 8.13
C PRO A 157 6.56 7.92 9.54
N ARG A 158 5.63 7.40 10.36
CA ARG A 158 5.32 7.91 11.70
C ARG A 158 5.66 6.96 12.85
N GLY A 159 6.29 5.81 12.58
CA GLY A 159 6.68 4.86 13.64
C GLY A 159 5.49 4.19 14.35
N ASP A 160 4.26 4.40 13.87
CA ASP A 160 2.97 3.93 14.39
C ASP A 160 2.52 2.59 13.76
N GLY A 161 3.42 1.90 13.06
CA GLY A 161 3.08 0.67 12.32
C GLY A 161 2.69 0.93 10.86
N GLY A 162 2.98 2.12 10.32
CA GLY A 162 2.83 2.40 8.89
C GLY A 162 1.37 2.53 8.44
N SER A 163 1.16 3.34 7.40
CA SER A 163 -0.17 3.50 6.80
C SER A 163 -0.60 2.18 6.16
N SER A 164 -1.75 1.64 6.57
CA SER A 164 -2.36 0.45 5.95
C SER A 164 -2.82 0.68 4.51
N ARG A 165 -2.74 1.92 4.01
CA ARG A 165 -3.15 2.27 2.65
C ARG A 165 -2.10 1.77 1.63
N PRO A 166 -2.50 0.95 0.64
CA PRO A 166 -1.58 0.49 -0.41
C PRO A 166 -0.92 1.63 -1.20
N SER A 167 -1.57 2.80 -1.28
CA SER A 167 -1.05 4.00 -1.94
C SER A 167 0.26 4.52 -1.35
N ASP A 168 0.48 4.27 -0.06
CA ASP A 168 1.58 4.85 0.70
C ASP A 168 2.80 3.91 0.72
N ARG A 169 2.63 2.66 0.26
CA ARG A 169 3.65 1.60 0.28
C ARG A 169 3.91 1.04 -1.11
N LYS A 170 3.99 1.92 -2.13
CA LYS A 170 4.13 1.54 -3.54
C LYS A 170 5.29 0.57 -3.79
N ALA A 171 6.45 0.79 -3.16
CA ALA A 171 7.60 -0.09 -3.30
C ALA A 171 7.36 -1.49 -2.69
N GLY A 172 6.81 -1.56 -1.48
CA GLY A 172 6.48 -2.83 -0.83
C GLY A 172 5.42 -3.62 -1.59
N VAL A 173 4.37 -2.94 -2.06
CA VAL A 173 3.33 -3.55 -2.93
C VAL A 173 3.94 -4.06 -4.23
N LEU A 174 4.78 -3.27 -4.91
CA LEU A 174 5.46 -3.68 -6.14
C LEU A 174 6.31 -4.94 -5.91
N LEU A 175 7.18 -4.93 -4.89
CA LEU A 175 8.06 -6.06 -4.59
C LEU A 175 7.27 -7.32 -4.24
N PHE A 176 6.22 -7.19 -3.42
CA PHE A 176 5.36 -8.31 -3.05
C PHE A 176 4.58 -8.85 -4.27
N SER A 177 4.05 -7.97 -5.12
CA SER A 177 3.38 -8.37 -6.36
C SER A 177 4.33 -9.07 -7.31
N LEU A 178 5.56 -8.58 -7.49
CA LEU A 178 6.58 -9.26 -8.30
C LEU A 178 6.92 -10.64 -7.73
N PHE A 179 7.07 -10.76 -6.41
CA PHE A 179 7.28 -12.04 -5.74
C PHE A 179 6.11 -13.02 -5.97
N ALA A 180 4.87 -12.57 -5.78
CA ALA A 180 3.68 -13.38 -5.99
C ALA A 180 3.51 -13.82 -7.45
N ILE A 181 3.68 -12.89 -8.41
CA ILE A 181 3.61 -13.19 -9.84
C ILE A 181 4.71 -14.19 -10.23
N THR A 182 5.95 -14.00 -9.74
CA THR A 182 7.05 -14.94 -10.00
C THR A 182 6.70 -16.34 -9.49
N GLY A 183 6.17 -16.46 -8.26
CA GLY A 183 5.74 -17.74 -7.70
C GLY A 183 4.60 -18.39 -8.50
N LEU A 184 3.61 -17.61 -8.92
CA LEU A 184 2.51 -18.09 -9.76
C LEU A 184 2.99 -18.56 -11.14
N VAL A 185 3.90 -17.83 -11.78
CA VAL A 185 4.48 -18.21 -13.07
C VAL A 185 5.27 -19.50 -12.95
N LEU A 186 6.13 -19.63 -11.93
CA LEU A 186 6.88 -20.88 -11.69
C LEU A 186 5.94 -22.06 -11.44
N THR A 187 4.87 -21.85 -10.67
CA THR A 187 3.89 -22.89 -10.37
C THR A 187 3.13 -23.31 -11.63
N PHE A 188 2.72 -22.34 -12.47
CA PHE A 188 2.04 -22.60 -13.73
C PHE A 188 2.94 -23.35 -14.73
N LEU A 189 4.21 -22.94 -14.85
CA LEU A 189 5.18 -23.62 -15.72
C LEU A 189 5.43 -25.07 -15.24
N GLY A 190 5.71 -25.26 -13.94
CA GLY A 190 5.92 -26.60 -13.39
C GLY A 190 4.68 -27.50 -13.49
N ALA A 191 3.49 -26.92 -13.40
CA ALA A 191 2.23 -27.67 -13.50
C ALA A 191 1.98 -28.18 -14.93
N PHE A 192 2.11 -27.31 -15.93
CA PHE A 192 1.62 -27.59 -17.28
C PHE A 192 2.70 -27.86 -18.34
N PHE A 193 3.91 -27.34 -18.18
CA PHE A 193 4.99 -27.41 -19.18
C PHE A 193 6.05 -28.48 -18.86
N ARG A 194 5.74 -29.39 -17.92
CA ARG A 194 6.61 -30.48 -17.49
C ARG A 194 6.03 -31.84 -17.86
N GLY A 195 6.84 -32.64 -18.57
CA GLY A 195 6.54 -33.99 -19.01
C GLY A 195 7.34 -35.08 -18.27
N PRO A 196 7.46 -36.28 -18.85
CA PRO A 196 8.20 -37.40 -18.24
C PRO A 196 9.64 -37.02 -17.86
N GLY A 197 10.09 -37.46 -16.69
CA GLY A 197 11.42 -37.11 -16.15
C GLY A 197 11.57 -35.62 -15.81
N TYR A 198 10.47 -34.87 -15.67
CA TYR A 198 10.45 -33.41 -15.48
C TYR A 198 11.09 -32.63 -16.65
N ALA A 199 11.16 -33.24 -17.83
CA ALA A 199 11.62 -32.57 -19.04
C ALA A 199 10.63 -31.47 -19.48
N PHE A 200 11.14 -30.42 -20.12
CA PHE A 200 10.30 -29.38 -20.69
C PHE A 200 9.49 -29.97 -21.86
N ALA A 201 8.17 -29.86 -21.79
CA ALA A 201 7.24 -30.44 -22.76
C ALA A 201 6.15 -29.42 -23.11
N LEU A 202 5.86 -29.28 -24.40
CA LEU A 202 4.80 -28.41 -24.87
C LEU A 202 3.47 -29.17 -24.83
N PRO A 203 2.45 -28.68 -24.12
CA PRO A 203 1.23 -29.45 -23.86
C PRO A 203 0.42 -29.76 -25.13
N TRP A 204 0.55 -28.95 -26.19
CA TRP A 204 -0.11 -29.19 -27.47
C TRP A 204 0.63 -30.18 -28.39
N VAL A 205 1.86 -30.58 -28.05
CA VAL A 205 2.63 -31.60 -28.80
C VAL A 205 2.68 -32.91 -28.02
N SER A 206 2.99 -32.83 -26.73
CA SER A 206 3.24 -33.98 -25.86
C SER A 206 2.00 -34.43 -25.07
N GLY A 207 0.94 -33.63 -25.07
CA GLY A 207 -0.22 -33.82 -24.19
C GLY A 207 0.00 -33.23 -22.79
N LEU A 208 -1.04 -33.29 -21.96
CA LEU A 208 -1.00 -32.83 -20.57
C LEU A 208 -0.55 -33.96 -19.65
N HIS A 209 0.61 -33.79 -19.01
CA HIS A 209 1.15 -34.75 -18.05
C HIS A 209 0.87 -34.32 -16.61
N PHE A 210 -0.40 -34.16 -16.26
CA PHE A 210 -0.81 -33.68 -14.95
C PHE A 210 -1.30 -34.84 -14.08
N ALA A 211 -0.58 -35.15 -13.01
CA ALA A 211 -0.99 -36.07 -11.96
C ALA A 211 -1.04 -35.25 -10.65
N LEU A 212 -2.16 -35.35 -9.93
CA LEU A 212 -2.44 -34.61 -8.69
C LEU A 212 -2.29 -35.51 -7.47
#